data_AF-A0A081BAM0-F1
#
_entry.id   AF-A0A081BAM0-F1
#
_cell.length_a   1.000
_cell.length_b   1.000
_cell.length_c   1.000
_cell.angle_alpha   90.00
_cell.angle_beta   90.00
_cell.angle_gamma   90.00
#
_symmetry.space_group_name_H-M   'P 1'
#
loop_
_entity.id
_entity.type
_entity.pdbx_description
1 polymer ?
#
loop_
_entity_poly.entity_id
_entity_poly.type
_entity_poly.pdbx_seq_one_letter_code
_entity_poly.pdbx_strand_id
1 'polypeptide(L)'
;MGSVVRFPAERITNHDQARLKEAVAGTIFDVFFEPDATGEPEAYLFRCGYAQPSFRLEKTPQGWDAVDLECGTRIIAASARDTQELMRLLAPRIPFRPNDNEAR
;
A
#
# COMPACT_ATOMS: atom_id res chain seq x y z
N MET A 1 -5.03 34.22 2.83
CA MET A 1 -5.10 32.90 2.15
C MET A 1 -3.88 32.11 2.57
N GLY A 2 -4.02 31.25 3.59
CA GLY A 2 -2.91 30.45 4.10
C GLY A 2 -2.60 29.34 3.12
N SER A 3 -1.42 29.36 2.52
CA SER A 3 -0.92 28.23 1.75
C SER A 3 -0.76 27.07 2.73
N VAL A 4 -1.60 26.04 2.61
CA VAL A 4 -1.40 24.78 3.33
C VAL A 4 -0.16 24.15 2.71
N VAL A 5 0.99 24.45 3.29
CA VAL A 5 2.24 23.73 3.01
C VAL A 5 2.03 22.33 3.58
N ARG A 6 1.53 21.41 2.74
CA ARG A 6 1.62 19.98 3.05
C ARG A 6 3.11 19.67 3.04
N PHE A 7 3.69 19.57 4.23
CA PHE A 7 4.99 18.93 4.41
C PHE A 7 4.94 17.60 3.65
N PRO A 8 5.98 17.26 2.87
CA PRO A 8 5.96 16.03 2.09
C PRO A 8 5.63 14.89 3.05
N ALA A 9 4.65 14.07 2.68
CA ALA A 9 4.42 12.79 3.34
C ALA A 9 5.80 12.14 3.50
N GLU A 10 6.08 11.56 4.67
CA GLU A 10 7.43 11.10 4.96
C GLU A 10 7.94 10.25 3.78
N ARG A 11 9.08 10.63 3.23
CA ARG A 11 9.59 9.97 2.02
C ARG A 11 9.91 8.52 2.34
N ILE A 12 9.56 7.61 1.44
CA ILE A 12 9.94 6.20 1.57
C ILE A 12 11.45 6.10 1.35
N THR A 13 12.19 5.75 2.39
CA THR A 13 13.64 5.59 2.31
C THR A 13 14.01 4.20 1.79
N ASN A 14 15.26 4.02 1.35
CA ASN A 14 15.77 2.69 0.97
C ASN A 14 15.64 1.66 2.12
N HIS A 15 15.76 2.12 3.37
CA HIS A 15 15.57 1.28 4.56
C HIS A 15 14.11 0.84 4.72
N ASP A 16 13.17 1.73 4.45
CA ASP A 16 11.74 1.42 4.44
C ASP A 16 11.39 0.40 3.35
N GLN A 17 11.97 0.54 2.16
CA GLN A 17 11.77 -0.41 1.06
C GLN A 17 12.25 -1.82 1.45
N ALA A 18 13.41 -1.94 2.09
CA ALA A 18 13.92 -3.22 2.57
C ALA A 18 12.97 -3.85 3.60
N ARG A 19 12.50 -3.06 4.58
CA ARG A 19 11.54 -3.52 5.59
C ARG A 19 10.18 -3.91 5.02
N LEU A 20 9.72 -3.21 4.00
CA LEU A 20 8.48 -3.56 3.29
C LEU A 20 8.63 -4.88 2.55
N LYS A 21 9.74 -5.09 1.84
CA LYS A 21 10.06 -6.36 1.17
C LYS A 21 10.11 -7.53 2.17
N GLU A 22 10.75 -7.33 3.32
CA GLU A 22 10.78 -8.33 4.39
C GLU A 22 9.40 -8.58 4.99
N ALA A 23 8.59 -7.53 5.18
CA ALA A 23 7.25 -7.66 5.77
C ALA A 23 6.26 -8.37 4.84
N VAL A 24 6.39 -8.22 3.51
CA VAL A 24 5.57 -8.96 2.56
C VAL A 24 6.06 -10.39 2.34
N ALA A 25 7.33 -10.69 2.64
CA ALA A 25 7.88 -12.03 2.49
C ALA A 25 7.10 -13.03 3.35
N GLY A 26 6.48 -14.02 2.70
CA GLY A 26 5.62 -15.01 3.37
C GLY A 26 4.15 -14.57 3.53
N THR A 27 3.75 -13.48 2.89
CA THR A 27 2.35 -13.04 2.79
C THR A 27 1.79 -13.29 1.38
N ILE A 28 0.50 -13.00 1.18
CA ILE A 28 -0.17 -13.06 -0.15
C ILE A 28 0.06 -11.80 -1.00
N PHE A 29 0.91 -10.90 -0.53
CA PHE A 29 1.19 -9.63 -1.18
C PHE A 29 2.59 -9.63 -1.79
N ASP A 30 2.70 -9.02 -2.95
CA ASP A 30 3.95 -8.56 -3.52
C ASP A 30 4.03 -7.03 -3.39
N VAL A 31 5.22 -6.50 -3.10
CA VAL A 31 5.44 -5.04 -3.02
C VAL A 31 6.26 -4.56 -4.20
N PHE A 32 5.77 -3.51 -4.85
CA PHE A 32 6.46 -2.80 -5.93
C PHE A 32 6.69 -1.35 -5.54
N PHE A 33 7.77 -0.78 -6.05
CA PHE A 33 8.12 0.61 -5.82
C PHE A 33 8.24 1.31 -7.16
N GLU A 34 7.51 2.41 -7.32
CA GLU A 34 7.55 3.23 -8.53
C GLU A 34 7.76 4.69 -8.14
N PRO A 35 8.57 5.45 -8.90
CA PRO A 35 8.72 6.88 -8.66
C PRO A 35 7.43 7.61 -9.05
N ASP A 36 6.99 8.54 -8.20
CA ASP A 36 5.87 9.43 -8.49
C ASP A 36 6.27 10.56 -9.44
N ALA A 37 5.33 11.47 -9.73
CA ALA A 37 5.56 12.64 -10.57
C ALA A 37 6.65 13.60 -10.02
N THR A 38 7.02 13.48 -8.75
CA THR A 38 8.08 14.25 -8.10
C THR A 38 9.42 13.49 -8.07
N GLY A 39 9.44 12.24 -8.54
CA GLY A 39 10.62 11.36 -8.54
C GLY A 39 10.83 10.62 -7.22
N GLU A 40 9.90 10.74 -6.28
CA GLU A 40 9.99 10.09 -4.97
C GLU A 40 9.34 8.70 -5.04
N PRO A 41 9.91 7.68 -4.35
CA PRO A 41 9.37 6.34 -4.40
C PRO A 41 8.02 6.24 -3.68
N GLU A 42 7.02 5.75 -4.39
CA GLU A 42 5.77 5.24 -3.84
C GLU A 42 5.82 3.72 -3.74
N ALA A 43 5.10 3.15 -2.78
CA ALA A 43 5.03 1.71 -2.57
C ALA A 43 3.61 1.20 -2.86
N TYR A 44 3.53 0.11 -3.62
CA TYR A 44 2.28 -0.50 -4.06
C TYR A 44 2.25 -1.96 -3.65
N LEU A 45 1.12 -2.42 -3.12
CA LEU A 45 0.88 -3.82 -2.81
C LEU A 45 -0.02 -4.45 -3.85
N PHE A 46 0.46 -5.54 -4.44
CA PHE A 46 -0.28 -6.40 -5.34
C PHE A 46 -0.69 -7.65 -4.59
N ARG A 47 -1.96 -8.04 -4.68
CA ARG A 47 -2.36 -9.38 -4.28
C ARG A 47 -1.88 -10.37 -5.32
N CYS A 48 -1.30 -11.50 -4.89
CA CYS A 48 -0.90 -12.54 -5.82
C CYS A 48 -2.10 -12.97 -6.69
N GLY A 49 -1.93 -12.99 -8.01
CA GLY A 49 -2.98 -13.30 -8.97
C GLY A 49 -3.78 -12.09 -9.49
N TYR A 50 -3.52 -10.87 -8.99
CA TYR A 50 -4.12 -9.64 -9.50
C TYR A 50 -3.16 -8.93 -10.45
N ALA A 51 -3.71 -8.36 -11.54
CA ALA A 51 -2.93 -7.61 -12.53
C ALA A 51 -2.70 -6.14 -12.16
N GLN A 52 -3.41 -5.64 -11.14
CA GLN A 52 -3.38 -4.24 -10.71
C GLN A 52 -3.07 -4.15 -9.21
N PRO A 53 -2.46 -3.05 -8.75
CA PRO A 53 -2.17 -2.87 -7.33
C PRO A 53 -3.47 -2.73 -6.54
N SER A 54 -3.60 -3.49 -5.46
CA SER A 54 -4.77 -3.41 -4.56
C SER A 54 -4.63 -2.27 -3.57
N PHE A 55 -3.40 -1.97 -3.13
CA PHE A 55 -3.16 -0.92 -2.14
C PHE A 55 -1.97 -0.05 -2.52
N ARG A 56 -2.06 1.25 -2.22
CA ARG A 56 -0.89 2.16 -2.18
C ARG A 56 -0.52 2.44 -0.74
N LEU A 57 0.75 2.28 -0.40
CA LEU A 57 1.26 2.56 0.93
C LEU A 57 1.74 3.99 1.04
N GLU A 58 1.23 4.70 2.03
CA GLU A 58 1.60 6.07 2.36
C GLU A 58 2.26 6.08 3.74
N LYS A 59 3.44 6.66 3.83
CA LYS A 59 4.14 6.83 5.10
C LYS A 59 3.62 8.09 5.80
N THR A 60 3.29 7.95 7.07
CA THR A 60 2.76 9.02 7.91
C THR A 60 3.65 9.20 9.14
N PRO A 61 3.57 10.35 9.85
CA PRO A 61 4.29 10.53 11.11
C PRO A 61 3.93 9.50 12.18
N GLN A 62 2.77 8.83 12.05
CA GLN A 62 2.33 7.77 12.96
C GLN A 62 2.73 6.36 12.50
N GLY A 63 3.26 6.20 11.29
CA GLY A 63 3.64 4.91 10.71
C GLY A 63 3.28 4.79 9.24
N TRP A 64 2.40 3.85 8.92
CA TRP A 64 2.02 3.49 7.56
C TRP A 64 0.51 3.38 7.40
N ASP A 65 0.00 3.97 6.34
CA ASP A 65 -1.36 3.81 5.86
C ASP A 65 -1.37 3.03 4.56
N ALA A 66 -2.29 2.08 4.44
CA ALA A 66 -2.58 1.38 3.19
C ALA A 66 -3.88 1.96 2.62
N VAL A 67 -3.77 2.66 1.50
CA VAL A 67 -4.90 3.23 0.75
C VAL A 67 -5.45 2.17 -0.20
N ASP A 68 -6.74 1.91 -0.12
CA ASP A 68 -7.47 1.04 -1.06
C ASP A 68 -7.59 1.71 -2.43
N LEU A 69 -7.09 1.04 -3.47
CA LEU A 69 -7.16 1.52 -4.85
C LEU A 69 -8.38 1.00 -5.61
N GLU A 70 -9.06 -0.03 -5.11
CA GLU A 70 -10.21 -0.67 -5.76
C GLU A 70 -11.49 0.13 -5.55
N CYS A 71 -11.59 0.87 -4.43
CA CYS A 71 -12.81 1.60 -4.08
C CYS A 71 -12.98 2.96 -4.79
N GLY A 72 -12.05 3.38 -5.67
CA GLY A 72 -12.11 4.62 -6.45
C GLY A 72 -12.12 5.93 -5.64
N THR A 73 -12.11 5.82 -4.31
CA THR A 73 -12.09 6.89 -3.32
C THR A 73 -10.95 6.59 -2.36
N ARG A 74 -10.25 7.60 -1.82
CA ARG A 74 -9.16 7.40 -0.86
C ARG A 74 -9.68 6.85 0.47
N ILE A 75 -9.92 5.55 0.51
CA ILE A 75 -10.28 4.81 1.71
C ILE A 75 -9.00 4.25 2.31
N ILE A 76 -8.71 4.60 3.56
CA ILE A 76 -7.62 3.94 4.29
C ILE A 76 -8.10 2.55 4.65
N ALA A 77 -7.57 1.54 3.94
CA ALA A 77 -7.82 0.15 4.25
C ALA A 77 -7.24 -0.15 5.63
N ALA A 78 -5.96 0.10 5.89
CA ALA A 78 -5.34 -0.18 7.18
C ALA A 78 -4.34 0.92 7.58
N SER A 79 -4.12 1.07 8.89
CA SER A 79 -3.07 1.94 9.44
C SER A 79 -2.34 1.18 10.54
N ALA A 80 -1.01 1.27 10.57
CA ALA A 80 -0.16 0.61 11.57
C ALA A 80 1.11 1.40 11.84
N ARG A 81 1.75 1.15 12.99
CA ARG A 81 3.02 1.83 13.33
C ARG A 81 4.21 1.23 12.58
N ASP A 82 4.14 -0.05 12.25
CA ASP A 82 5.17 -0.77 11.52
C ASP A 82 4.59 -1.60 10.37
N THR A 83 5.48 -2.00 9.45
CA THR A 83 5.11 -2.68 8.22
C THR A 83 4.60 -4.10 8.45
N GLN A 84 5.06 -4.81 9.49
CA GLN A 84 4.58 -6.17 9.77
C GLN A 84 3.17 -6.16 10.33
N GLU A 85 2.89 -5.24 11.25
CA GLU A 85 1.55 -5.00 11.77
C GLU A 85 0.60 -4.60 10.63
N LEU A 86 1.05 -3.74 9.70
CA LEU A 86 0.25 -3.36 8.53
C LEU A 86 -0.15 -4.57 7.69
N MET A 87 0.80 -5.45 7.34
CA MET A 87 0.49 -6.66 6.55
C MET A 87 -0.47 -7.59 7.30
N ARG A 88 -0.33 -7.73 8.61
CA ARG A 88 -1.26 -8.51 9.45
C ARG A 88 -2.67 -7.92 9.46
N LEU A 89 -2.82 -6.59 9.44
CA LEU A 89 -4.13 -5.92 9.38
C LEU A 89 -4.77 -5.98 7.99
N LEU A 90 -3.97 -6.14 6.94
CA LEU A 90 -4.44 -6.30 5.56
C LEU A 90 -4.82 -7.75 5.24
N ALA A 91 -4.14 -8.74 5.83
CA ALA A 91 -4.41 -10.16 5.64
C ALA A 91 -5.88 -10.62 5.92
N PRO A 92 -6.63 -10.09 6.91
CA PRO A 92 -8.00 -10.50 7.17
C PRO A 92 -9.07 -9.74 6.36
N ARG A 93 -8.71 -8.69 5.60
CA ARG A 93 -9.69 -7.91 4.79
C ARG A 93 -10.10 -8.59 3.47
N ILE A 94 -10.06 -9.92 3.43
CA ILE A 94 -10.31 -10.72 2.23
C ILE A 94 -11.78 -11.18 2.21
N PRO A 95 -12.69 -10.51 1.47
CA PRO A 95 -13.63 -11.27 0.67
C PRO A 95 -12.86 -11.83 -0.52
N PHE A 96 -12.67 -13.14 -0.53
CA PHE A 96 -12.22 -13.84 -1.73
C PHE A 96 -13.31 -13.63 -2.78
N ARG A 97 -13.11 -12.71 -3.71
CA ARG A 97 -13.88 -12.69 -4.96
C ARG A 97 -13.08 -13.50 -5.97
N PRO A 98 -13.44 -14.77 -6.21
CA PRO A 98 -12.90 -15.46 -7.37
C PRO A 98 -13.31 -14.65 -8.59
N ASN A 99 -12.37 -14.45 -9.51
CA ASN A 99 -12.58 -13.81 -10.80
C ASN A 99 -13.98 -14.10 -11.37
N ASP A 100 -14.76 -13.05 -11.61
CA ASP A 100 -15.88 -13.06 -12.57
C ASP A 100 -15.34 -13.17 -14.00
N ASN A 101 -14.55 -14.22 -14.27
CA ASN A 101 -14.07 -14.56 -15.60
C ASN A 101 -14.58 -15.94 -16.03
N GLU A 102 -15.86 -16.20 -15.72
CA GLU A 102 -16.69 -17.22 -16.36
C GLU A 102 -18.01 -16.59 -16.83
N ALA A 103 -17.92 -15.63 -17.75
CA ALA A 103 -19.05 -15.28 -18.61
C ALA A 103 -18.69 -15.66 -20.05
N ARG A 104 -19.16 -16.87 -20.38
CA ARG A 104 -19.52 -17.41 -21.70
C ARG A 104 -19.38 -16.49 -22.92
#